data_AF-A0A6J1AW03-F1
#
_entry.id   AF-A0A6J1AW03-F1
#
_cell.length_a   1.000
_cell.length_b   1.000
_cell.length_c   1.000
_cell.angle_alpha   90.00
_cell.angle_beta   90.00
_cell.angle_gamma   90.00
#
_symmetry.space_group_name_H-M   'P 1'
#
loop_
_entity.id
_entity.type
_entity.pdbx_description
1 polymer ?
#
loop_
_entity_poly.entity_id
_entity_poly.type
_entity_poly.pdbx_seq_one_letter_code
_entity_poly.pdbx_strand_id
1 'polypeptide(L)'
;MATLHFIPSPSFILNKPRPTTLSTSQFNPRARHGSFRFSTVIARSYKVVIEHEGQSTELEVEPDETILSKVLDSGLFVPHDCKLGVCMTCPAKLLSGEVDQSDGMLSDDVMERGFALLCAAYPRSDCHIKTIPEEELLSLQLATAND
;
A
#
# COMPACT_ATOMS: atom_id res chain seq x y z
N MET A 1 -47.45 -22.30 18.07
CA MET A 1 -48.07 -22.02 16.76
C MET A 1 -47.94 -20.53 16.48
N ALA A 2 -47.57 -20.18 15.24
CA ALA A 2 -47.52 -18.84 14.63
C ALA A 2 -46.34 -17.94 15.05
N THR A 3 -45.64 -17.24 14.15
CA THR A 3 -45.47 -17.32 12.69
C THR A 3 -44.24 -16.47 12.39
N LEU A 4 -43.28 -17.03 11.63
CA LEU A 4 -42.12 -16.30 11.12
C LEU A 4 -42.62 -15.24 10.12
N HIS A 5 -42.46 -13.96 10.44
CA HIS A 5 -42.75 -12.88 9.49
C HIS A 5 -41.54 -12.65 8.60
N PHE A 6 -41.61 -13.26 7.41
CA PHE A 6 -40.87 -12.92 6.20
C PHE A 6 -41.13 -11.44 5.85
N ILE A 7 -40.11 -10.60 5.88
CA ILE A 7 -40.17 -9.25 5.30
C ILE A 7 -39.47 -9.33 3.94
N PRO A 8 -40.18 -9.10 2.81
CA PRO A 8 -39.59 -9.14 1.49
C PRO A 8 -38.79 -7.87 1.19
N SER A 9 -37.63 -8.05 0.54
CA SER A 9 -36.80 -7.00 -0.03
C SER A 9 -37.57 -6.16 -1.06
N PRO A 10 -37.44 -4.83 -1.07
CA PRO A 10 -37.94 -4.03 -2.18
C PRO A 10 -36.88 -3.94 -3.28
N SER A 11 -37.13 -4.69 -4.36
CA SER A 11 -36.51 -4.47 -5.66
C SER A 11 -37.02 -3.15 -6.25
N PHE A 12 -36.16 -2.14 -6.39
CA PHE A 12 -36.47 -0.94 -7.18
C PHE A 12 -35.74 -0.98 -8.52
N ILE A 13 -36.53 -1.11 -9.58
CA ILE A 13 -36.13 -1.05 -10.99
C ILE A 13 -36.45 0.36 -11.54
N LEU A 14 -35.59 0.81 -12.45
CA LEU A 14 -35.76 1.86 -13.47
C LEU A 14 -35.88 3.33 -13.03
N ASN A 15 -34.87 4.13 -13.42
CA ASN A 15 -35.09 5.07 -14.54
C ASN A 15 -33.77 5.59 -15.17
N LYS A 16 -33.67 5.50 -16.49
CA LYS A 16 -32.82 6.30 -17.41
C LYS A 16 -33.76 6.68 -18.58
N PRO A 17 -33.47 7.70 -19.41
CA PRO A 17 -32.68 8.92 -19.25
C PRO A 17 -33.47 10.16 -19.73
N ARG A 18 -32.92 11.38 -19.62
CA ARG A 18 -33.30 12.49 -20.53
C ARG A 18 -32.07 13.25 -20.99
N PRO A 19 -31.90 13.50 -22.30
CA PRO A 19 -30.74 14.18 -22.85
C PRO A 19 -30.92 15.69 -22.71
N THR A 20 -29.90 16.38 -22.22
CA THR A 20 -29.80 17.83 -22.32
C THR A 20 -28.66 18.15 -23.28
N THR A 21 -29.05 18.50 -24.50
CA THR A 21 -28.19 19.13 -25.51
C THR A 21 -27.87 20.56 -25.10
N LEU A 22 -26.59 20.89 -24.94
CA LEU A 22 -26.02 22.25 -25.00
C LEU A 22 -24.54 22.06 -25.35
N SER A 23 -24.18 22.22 -26.62
CA SER A 23 -23.73 23.48 -27.23
C SER A 23 -22.19 23.59 -27.19
N THR A 24 -21.62 23.19 -28.32
CA THR A 24 -20.47 23.75 -29.03
C THR A 24 -19.58 24.71 -28.24
N SER A 25 -18.35 24.27 -27.97
CA SER A 25 -17.19 25.15 -28.06
C SER A 25 -15.97 24.32 -28.41
N GLN A 26 -15.60 24.38 -29.68
CA GLN A 26 -14.33 23.89 -30.18
C GLN A 26 -13.24 24.84 -29.68
N PHE A 27 -12.44 24.38 -28.72
CA PHE A 27 -11.12 24.96 -28.46
C PHE A 27 -10.09 23.84 -28.46
N ASN A 28 -9.39 23.75 -29.59
CA ASN A 28 -8.25 22.87 -29.82
C ASN A 28 -6.99 23.73 -29.85
N PRO A 29 -6.24 23.86 -28.75
CA PRO A 29 -4.84 24.20 -28.82
C PRO A 29 -4.05 22.88 -28.91
N ARG A 30 -3.44 22.67 -30.08
CA ARG A 30 -2.38 21.68 -30.30
C ARG A 30 -1.26 21.89 -29.27
N ALA A 31 -1.32 21.18 -28.15
CA ALA A 31 -0.16 20.97 -27.29
C ALA A 31 0.51 19.66 -27.74
N ARG A 32 1.52 19.79 -28.59
CA ARG A 32 2.48 18.71 -28.84
C ARG A 32 3.30 18.50 -27.58
N HIS A 33 2.77 17.76 -26.61
CA HIS A 33 3.59 17.19 -25.54
C HIS A 33 4.25 15.93 -26.11
N GLY A 34 5.56 16.02 -26.31
CA GLY A 34 6.38 14.91 -26.73
C GLY A 34 6.11 13.70 -25.84
N SER A 35 5.80 12.58 -26.47
CA SER A 35 5.80 11.27 -25.83
C SER A 35 7.22 10.98 -25.37
N PHE A 36 7.55 11.37 -24.14
CA PHE A 36 8.72 10.88 -23.45
C PHE A 36 8.52 9.38 -23.28
N ARG A 37 9.11 8.60 -24.20
CA ARG A 37 9.30 7.18 -24.02
C ARG A 37 10.36 7.02 -22.94
N PHE A 38 9.94 7.11 -21.69
CA PHE A 38 10.73 6.59 -20.60
C PHE A 38 10.77 5.07 -20.79
N SER A 39 11.81 4.58 -21.48
CA SER A 39 12.24 3.20 -21.37
C SER A 39 12.87 3.06 -20.00
N THR A 40 12.03 2.98 -18.97
CA THR A 40 12.48 2.69 -17.61
C THR A 40 12.94 1.25 -17.61
N VAL A 41 14.24 1.02 -17.39
CA VAL A 41 14.75 -0.31 -17.04
C VAL A 41 14.22 -0.59 -15.64
N ILE A 42 13.05 -1.21 -15.56
CA ILE A 42 12.50 -1.69 -14.29
C ILE A 42 13.41 -2.85 -13.87
N ALA A 43 14.03 -2.73 -12.70
CA ALA A 43 14.81 -3.82 -12.11
C ALA A 43 13.90 -5.06 -12.01
N ARG A 44 14.42 -6.24 -12.35
CA ARG A 44 13.63 -7.49 -12.29
C ARG A 44 13.25 -7.84 -10.85
N SER A 45 14.12 -7.48 -9.91
CA SER A 45 13.95 -7.62 -8.47
C SER A 45 14.92 -6.67 -7.76
N TYR A 46 14.67 -6.42 -6.48
CA TYR A 46 15.55 -5.70 -5.56
C TYR A 46 16.00 -6.64 -4.45
N LYS A 47 17.25 -6.46 -3.99
CA LYS A 47 17.75 -7.17 -2.81
C LYS A 47 17.17 -6.52 -1.56
N VAL A 48 16.44 -7.29 -0.76
CA VAL A 48 15.90 -6.84 0.52
C VAL A 48 16.51 -7.69 1.64
N VAL A 49 17.26 -7.03 2.52
CA VAL A 49 17.81 -7.61 3.75
C VAL A 49 16.86 -7.30 4.90
N ILE A 50 16.47 -8.32 5.65
CA ILE A 50 15.48 -8.22 6.72
C ILE A 50 16.09 -8.71 8.02
N GLU A 51 16.18 -7.82 9.00
CA GLU A 51 16.50 -8.16 10.39
C GLU A 51 15.20 -8.47 11.16
N HIS A 52 15.02 -9.73 11.54
CA HIS A 52 13.89 -10.20 12.34
C HIS A 52 14.38 -11.06 13.51
N GLU A 53 14.00 -10.71 14.74
CA GLU A 53 14.40 -11.43 15.97
C GLU A 53 15.92 -11.72 16.10
N GLY A 54 16.75 -10.79 15.61
CA GLY A 54 18.21 -10.91 15.64
C GLY A 54 18.81 -11.79 14.54
N GLN A 55 17.99 -12.30 13.63
CA GLN A 55 18.42 -13.01 12.42
C GLN A 55 18.31 -12.09 11.20
N SER A 56 19.26 -12.22 10.27
CA SER A 56 19.25 -11.48 9.01
C SER A 56 18.98 -12.43 7.86
N THR A 57 17.98 -12.12 7.04
CA THR A 57 17.59 -12.91 5.86
C THR A 57 17.61 -12.01 4.63
N GLU A 58 18.22 -12.48 3.55
CA GLU A 58 18.26 -11.78 2.28
C GLU A 58 17.26 -12.41 1.30
N LEU A 59 16.44 -11.58 0.66
CA LEU A 59 15.42 -12.00 -0.31
C LEU A 59 15.52 -11.14 -1.59
N GLU A 60 15.16 -11.73 -2.72
CA GLU A 60 14.92 -10.99 -3.96
C GLU A 60 13.42 -10.71 -4.11
N VAL A 61 13.03 -9.44 -4.04
CA VAL A 61 11.62 -9.00 -4.07
C VAL A 61 11.35 -8.28 -5.39
N GLU A 62 10.27 -8.66 -6.08
CA GLU A 62 9.88 -8.01 -7.33
C GLU A 62 9.28 -6.60 -7.07
N PRO A 63 9.41 -5.64 -8.00
CA PRO A 63 8.93 -4.26 -7.81
C PRO A 63 7.40 -4.13 -7.67
N ASP A 64 6.66 -5.16 -8.06
CA ASP A 64 5.19 -5.30 -7.98
C ASP A 64 4.74 -6.31 -6.90
N GLU A 65 5.68 -6.75 -6.06
CA GLU A 65 5.43 -7.63 -4.92
C GLU A 65 5.68 -6.88 -3.61
N THR A 66 4.81 -7.06 -2.61
CA THR A 66 5.05 -6.49 -1.28
C THR A 66 6.16 -7.26 -0.58
N ILE A 67 6.96 -6.56 0.22
CA ILE A 67 8.01 -7.20 1.03
C ILE A 67 7.40 -8.29 1.94
N LEU A 68 6.22 -8.06 2.54
CA LEU A 68 5.57 -9.07 3.38
C LEU A 68 5.22 -10.34 2.59
N SER A 69 4.69 -10.22 1.38
CA SER A 69 4.36 -11.40 0.56
C SER A 69 5.60 -12.26 0.34
N LYS A 70 6.71 -11.65 -0.08
CA LYS A 70 7.94 -12.39 -0.34
C LYS A 70 8.52 -13.05 0.90
N VAL A 71 8.44 -12.37 2.04
CA VAL A 71 8.87 -12.86 3.36
C VAL A 71 8.12 -14.12 3.76
N LEU A 72 6.79 -14.11 3.62
CA LEU A 72 5.97 -15.26 3.99
C LEU A 72 6.21 -16.44 3.05
N ASP A 73 6.40 -16.17 1.75
CA ASP A 73 6.72 -17.19 0.75
C ASP A 73 8.10 -17.82 0.97
N SER A 74 9.06 -17.09 1.55
CA SER A 74 10.35 -17.67 1.96
C SER A 74 10.26 -18.49 3.25
N GLY A 75 9.07 -18.58 3.87
CA GLY A 75 8.84 -19.28 5.13
C GLY A 75 9.30 -18.51 6.37
N LEU A 76 9.69 -17.24 6.23
CA LEU A 76 10.03 -16.39 7.37
C LEU A 76 8.73 -15.80 7.93
N PHE A 77 8.42 -16.13 9.17
CA PHE A 77 7.26 -15.57 9.84
C PHE A 77 7.60 -14.20 10.41
N VAL A 78 6.83 -13.18 10.04
CA VAL A 78 6.81 -11.87 10.71
C VAL A 78 5.41 -11.58 11.22
N PRO A 79 5.24 -10.82 12.32
CA PRO A 79 3.93 -10.35 12.77
C PRO A 79 3.16 -9.67 11.64
N HIS A 80 1.90 -10.08 11.44
CA HIS A 80 0.97 -9.50 10.47
C HIS A 80 -0.47 -9.93 10.79
N ASP A 81 -1.45 -9.13 10.35
CA ASP A 81 -2.87 -9.46 10.50
C ASP A 81 -3.65 -9.15 9.21
N CYS A 82 -4.00 -7.88 8.96
CA CYS A 82 -4.95 -7.55 7.89
C CYS A 82 -4.40 -7.67 6.46
N LYS A 83 -3.09 -7.42 6.25
CA LYS A 83 -2.43 -7.30 4.93
C LYS A 83 -3.06 -6.25 3.99
N LEU A 84 -3.63 -5.19 4.56
CA LEU A 84 -4.32 -4.10 3.84
C LEU A 84 -3.70 -2.72 4.12
N GLY A 85 -2.52 -2.65 4.73
CA GLY A 85 -1.84 -1.38 5.01
C GLY A 85 -2.44 -0.53 6.14
N VAL A 86 -3.38 -1.08 6.95
CA VAL A 86 -4.12 -0.26 7.94
C VAL A 86 -3.98 -0.70 9.40
N CYS A 87 -3.74 -1.99 9.68
CA CYS A 87 -3.76 -2.51 11.05
C CYS A 87 -2.48 -2.26 11.85
N MET A 88 -1.40 -1.79 11.20
CA MET A 88 -0.10 -1.47 11.82
C MET A 88 0.65 -2.65 12.47
N THR A 89 0.17 -3.89 12.34
CA THR A 89 0.76 -5.11 12.96
C THR A 89 1.99 -5.66 12.24
N CYS A 90 2.33 -5.16 11.05
CA CYS A 90 3.53 -5.58 10.29
C CYS A 90 4.56 -4.45 10.09
N PRO A 91 4.94 -3.73 11.16
CA PRO A 91 5.79 -2.56 11.02
C PRO A 91 7.27 -2.95 10.87
N ALA A 92 7.98 -2.12 10.13
CA ALA A 92 9.43 -2.19 10.04
C ALA A 92 10.02 -0.79 9.97
N LYS A 93 11.30 -0.70 10.35
CA LYS A 93 12.14 0.47 10.12
C LYS A 93 13.04 0.22 8.92
N LEU A 94 13.01 1.14 7.96
CA LEU A 94 13.91 1.20 6.82
C LEU A 94 15.26 1.79 7.29
N LEU A 95 16.29 0.94 7.32
CA LEU A 95 17.65 1.32 7.68
C LEU A 95 18.38 1.93 6.48
N SER A 96 18.08 1.45 5.28
CA SER A 96 18.55 2.00 4.01
C SER A 96 17.63 1.58 2.86
N GLY A 97 17.68 2.35 1.77
CA GLY A 97 16.90 2.09 0.56
C GLY A 97 15.62 2.90 0.51
N GLU A 98 14.78 2.59 -0.46
CA GLU A 98 13.52 3.27 -0.73
C GLU A 98 12.40 2.26 -0.99
N VAL A 99 11.23 2.52 -0.40
CA VAL A 99 10.01 1.76 -0.64
C VAL A 99 8.90 2.72 -1.04
N ASP A 100 8.01 2.25 -1.90
CA ASP A 100 6.72 2.85 -2.15
C ASP A 100 5.70 2.17 -1.23
N GLN A 101 5.07 2.98 -0.37
CA GLN A 101 4.01 2.53 0.53
C GLN A 101 2.76 3.39 0.44
N SER A 102 2.47 3.87 -0.77
CA SER A 102 1.30 4.70 -1.05
C SER A 102 -0.05 4.03 -0.73
N ASP A 103 -0.08 2.69 -0.64
CA ASP A 103 -1.26 1.91 -0.21
C ASP A 103 -1.37 1.77 1.33
N GLY A 104 -0.40 2.27 2.10
CA GLY A 104 -0.37 2.24 3.56
C GLY A 104 -1.01 3.47 4.21
N MET A 105 -1.45 3.31 5.46
CA MET A 105 -2.10 4.38 6.25
C MET A 105 -1.20 4.87 7.41
N LEU A 106 0.07 5.16 7.11
CA LEU A 106 0.98 5.83 8.05
C LEU A 106 0.90 7.35 7.87
N SER A 107 1.17 8.11 8.94
CA SER A 107 1.30 9.57 8.83
C SER A 107 2.59 9.92 8.10
N ASP A 108 2.61 11.05 7.42
CA ASP A 108 3.80 11.52 6.69
C ASP A 108 5.02 11.61 7.61
N ASP A 109 4.86 12.13 8.84
CA ASP A 109 5.92 12.20 9.85
C ASP A 109 6.51 10.83 10.21
N VAL A 110 5.69 9.79 10.29
CA VAL A 110 6.13 8.43 10.60
C VAL A 110 6.85 7.83 9.39
N MET A 111 6.37 8.08 8.18
CA MET A 111 7.05 7.68 6.94
C MET A 111 8.41 8.36 6.79
N GLU A 112 8.49 9.67 7.05
CA GLU A 112 9.74 10.45 7.00
C GLU A 112 10.78 9.98 8.02
N ARG A 113 10.34 9.44 9.15
CA ARG A 113 11.23 8.80 10.15
C ARG A 113 11.73 7.40 9.71
N GLY A 114 11.36 6.96 8.52
CA GLY A 114 11.78 5.71 7.91
C GLY A 114 10.98 4.50 8.38
N PHE A 115 9.75 4.68 8.86
CA PHE A 115 8.89 3.55 9.20
C PHE A 115 8.02 3.15 8.00
N ALA A 116 7.81 1.84 7.87
CA ALA A 116 7.00 1.29 6.80
C ALA A 116 6.15 0.10 7.28
N LEU A 117 5.05 -0.15 6.57
CA LEU A 117 4.24 -1.35 6.75
C LEU A 117 4.61 -2.38 5.68
N LEU A 118 5.16 -3.53 6.08
CA LEU A 118 5.65 -4.53 5.13
C LEU A 118 4.57 -5.03 4.15
N CYS A 119 3.30 -5.04 4.58
CA CYS A 119 2.17 -5.45 3.74
C CYS A 119 1.75 -4.44 2.68
N ALA A 120 2.28 -3.22 2.72
CA ALA A 120 2.01 -2.17 1.74
C ALA A 120 3.32 -1.62 1.13
N ALA A 121 4.48 -2.17 1.51
CA ALA A 121 5.78 -1.69 1.06
C ALA A 121 6.26 -2.46 -0.17
N TYR A 122 6.39 -1.73 -1.28
CA TYR A 122 6.98 -2.20 -2.53
C TYR A 122 8.39 -1.62 -2.67
N PRO A 123 9.43 -2.44 -2.87
CA PRO A 123 10.79 -1.92 -2.99
C PRO A 123 10.97 -1.09 -4.26
N ARG A 124 11.74 0.01 -4.14
CA ARG A 124 12.16 0.89 -5.25
C ARG A 124 13.69 0.95 -5.40
N SER A 125 14.42 0.42 -4.42
CA SER A 125 15.85 0.14 -4.47
C SER A 125 16.15 -1.13 -3.67
N ASP A 126 17.43 -1.52 -3.63
CA ASP A 126 17.88 -2.46 -2.61
C ASP A 126 17.60 -1.86 -1.21
N CYS A 127 17.05 -2.67 -0.32
CA CYS A 127 16.57 -2.23 0.99
C CYS A 127 17.23 -3.02 2.12
N HIS A 128 17.44 -2.36 3.24
CA HIS A 128 17.77 -3.00 4.51
C HIS A 128 16.72 -2.56 5.53
N ILE A 129 15.98 -3.50 6.08
CA ILE A 129 14.88 -3.24 7.01
C ILE A 129 15.03 -4.05 8.28
N LYS A 130 14.44 -3.53 9.35
CA LYS A 130 14.34 -4.20 10.63
C LYS A 130 12.90 -4.21 11.11
N THR A 131 12.36 -5.38 11.41
CA THR A 131 11.02 -5.48 12.01
C THR A 131 11.05 -4.85 13.40
N ILE A 132 9.98 -4.15 13.77
CA ILE A 132 9.81 -3.55 15.09
C ILE A 132 8.54 -4.08 15.76
N PRO A 133 8.38 -3.92 17.08
CA PRO A 133 7.11 -4.21 17.75
C PRO A 133 6.00 -3.25 17.32
N GLU A 134 4.75 -3.72 17.34
CA GLU A 134 3.57 -2.91 17.01
C GLU A 134 3.43 -1.69 17.92
N GLU A 135 3.69 -1.86 19.21
CA GLU A 135 3.59 -0.80 20.21
C GLU A 135 4.55 0.36 19.95
N GLU A 136 5.73 0.09 19.36
CA GLU A 136 6.72 1.11 19.01
C GLU A 136 6.18 1.98 17.87
N LEU A 137 5.64 1.37 16.81
CA LEU A 137 5.04 2.10 15.70
C LEU A 137 3.82 2.90 16.16
N LEU A 138 2.92 2.28 16.92
CA LEU A 138 1.67 2.91 17.36
C LEU A 138 1.94 4.14 18.23
N SER A 139 2.95 4.06 19.11
CA SER A 139 3.37 5.18 19.94
C SER A 139 3.80 6.39 19.10
N LEU A 140 4.51 6.15 17.99
CA LEU A 140 4.93 7.22 17.08
C LEU A 140 3.77 7.79 16.28
N GLN A 141 2.92 6.92 15.73
CA GLN A 141 1.76 7.32 14.94
C GLN A 141 0.77 8.16 15.74
N LEU A 142 0.47 7.77 16.99
CA LEU A 142 -0.43 8.52 17.86
C LEU A 142 0.19 9.81 18.38
N ALA A 143 1.52 9.86 18.57
CA ALA A 143 2.19 11.10 18.93
C ALA A 143 2.05 12.17 17.84
N THR A 144 2.11 11.78 16.56
CA THR A 144 1.96 12.70 15.42
C THR A 144 0.53 13.16 15.16
N ALA A 145 -0.48 12.48 15.74
CA ALA A 145 -1.88 12.81 15.51
C ALA A 145 -2.43 13.94 16.42
N ASN A 146 -1.67 14.37 17.42
CA ASN A 146 -2.11 15.32 18.46
C ASN A 146 -1.57 16.75 18.28
N ASP A 147 -0.88 17.04 17.17
CA ASP A 147 -0.47 18.38 16.76
C ASP A 147 -1.47 18.99 15.76
#